data_AF-A0A0G1QIL0-F1
#
_entry.id   AF-A0A0G1QIL0-F1
#
_cell.length_a   1.000
_cell.length_b   1.000
_cell.length_c   1.000
_cell.angle_alpha   90.00
_cell.angle_beta   90.00
_cell.angle_gamma   90.00
#
_symmetry.space_group_name_H-M   'P 1'
#
loop_
_entity.id
_entity.type
_entity.pdbx_description
1 polymer ?
#
loop_
_entity_poly.entity_id
_entity_poly.type
_entity_poly.pdbx_seq_one_letter_code
_entity_poly.pdbx_strand_id
1 'polypeptide(L)'
;WKDKFVAWAFKDDADSTLRGSVNKISFGFWESYHDMDVVWNYDSAGNLYRRDNGGSPHTDLNDKSTLTAKVIVVQLVKELGPLDEHKHLLYEVVGTGKGYVFQDGTATEISWTKKDRESRTVFTDKKGKKLAFNRGKIMIEILPVDNTVTY
;
A
#
# COMPACT_ATOMS: atom_id res chain seq x y z
N TRP A 1 -7.46 -0.68 25.83
CA TRP A 1 -7.05 -0.31 24.45
C TRP A 1 -5.77 -1.03 24.02
N LYS A 2 -4.69 -1.05 24.82
CA LYS A 2 -3.43 -1.73 24.46
C LYS A 2 -3.53 -3.27 24.45
N ASP A 3 -4.40 -3.86 25.28
CA ASP A 3 -4.41 -5.34 25.48
C ASP A 3 -4.89 -6.15 24.26
N LYS A 4 -5.47 -5.50 23.25
CA LYS A 4 -5.91 -6.13 21.99
C LYS A 4 -5.10 -5.68 20.77
N PHE A 5 -4.08 -4.83 20.95
CA PHE A 5 -3.26 -4.38 19.83
C PHE A 5 -2.38 -5.53 19.33
N VAL A 6 -2.60 -5.91 18.07
CA VAL A 6 -1.73 -6.86 17.37
C VAL A 6 -0.79 -6.07 16.47
N ALA A 7 0.50 -6.12 16.80
CA ALA A 7 1.56 -5.54 15.99
C ALA A 7 1.79 -6.39 14.72
N TRP A 8 2.19 -5.73 13.63
CA TRP A 8 2.80 -6.46 12.51
C TRP A 8 4.19 -6.96 12.90
N ALA A 9 4.66 -7.98 12.19
CA ALA A 9 6.05 -8.39 12.28
C ALA A 9 6.92 -7.36 11.54
N PHE A 10 8.11 -7.09 12.07
CA PHE A 10 9.05 -6.15 11.46
C PHE A 10 10.40 -6.82 11.27
N LYS A 11 11.09 -6.40 10.20
CA LYS A 11 12.45 -6.78 9.87
C LYS A 11 13.29 -5.54 9.58
N ASP A 12 14.60 -5.71 9.59
CA ASP A 12 15.51 -4.68 9.11
C ASP A 12 15.53 -4.66 7.58
N ASP A 13 16.05 -3.56 7.05
CA ASP A 13 16.19 -3.32 5.62
C ASP A 13 17.06 -4.41 4.98
N ALA A 14 16.77 -4.80 3.73
CA ALA A 14 17.65 -5.69 3.00
C ALA A 14 19.00 -5.01 2.70
N ASP A 15 20.06 -5.83 2.71
CA ASP A 15 21.37 -5.43 2.19
C ASP A 15 21.23 -4.87 0.77
N SER A 16 22.06 -3.88 0.43
CA SER A 16 21.97 -3.19 -0.87
C SER A 16 22.09 -4.14 -2.07
N THR A 17 22.80 -5.25 -1.91
CA THR A 17 22.98 -6.30 -2.93
C THR A 17 21.76 -7.22 -3.10
N LEU A 18 20.84 -7.22 -2.13
CA LEU A 18 19.61 -8.03 -2.12
C LEU A 18 18.36 -7.21 -2.49
N ARG A 19 18.51 -5.90 -2.71
CA ARG A 19 17.42 -5.03 -3.14
C ARG A 19 17.02 -5.34 -4.58
N GLY A 20 15.72 -5.36 -4.85
CA GLY A 20 15.18 -5.64 -6.17
C GLY A 20 15.25 -4.44 -7.13
N SER A 21 14.70 -4.64 -8.32
CA SER A 21 14.70 -3.67 -9.42
C SER A 21 13.36 -2.97 -9.66
N VAL A 22 12.34 -3.23 -8.83
CA VAL A 22 11.04 -2.55 -8.92
C VAL A 22 11.21 -1.13 -8.42
N ASN A 23 11.38 -0.19 -9.37
CA ASN A 23 11.78 1.18 -9.08
C ASN A 23 10.63 2.20 -9.15
N LYS A 24 9.48 1.81 -9.68
CA LYS A 24 8.31 2.68 -9.85
C LYS A 24 7.06 1.85 -9.66
N ILE A 25 6.12 2.35 -8.87
CA ILE A 25 4.78 1.77 -8.73
C ILE A 25 3.81 2.88 -9.12
N SER A 26 2.85 2.58 -9.99
CA SER A 26 1.84 3.57 -10.38
C SER A 26 0.45 2.96 -10.50
N PHE A 27 -0.55 3.72 -10.06
CA PHE A 27 -1.96 3.38 -10.18
C PHE A 27 -2.78 4.67 -10.17
N GLY A 28 -3.93 4.62 -10.85
CA GLY A 28 -4.99 5.62 -10.71
C GLY A 28 -6.09 5.11 -9.80
N PHE A 29 -6.91 6.01 -9.27
CA PHE A 29 -8.14 5.65 -8.56
C PHE A 29 -9.34 5.58 -9.51
N TRP A 30 -9.37 6.41 -10.55
CA TRP A 30 -10.44 6.48 -11.53
C TRP A 30 -9.88 6.74 -12.93
N GLU A 31 -10.38 6.03 -13.95
CA GLU A 31 -9.91 6.19 -15.34
C GLU A 31 -10.11 7.59 -15.91
N SER A 32 -11.11 8.33 -15.44
CA SER A 32 -11.44 9.66 -15.95
C SER A 32 -10.81 10.80 -15.18
N TYR A 33 -10.04 10.53 -14.11
CA TYR A 33 -9.53 11.57 -13.21
C TYR A 33 -8.09 11.34 -12.76
N HIS A 34 -7.16 11.69 -13.65
CA HIS A 34 -5.72 11.48 -13.48
C HIS A 34 -5.02 12.46 -12.53
N ASP A 35 -5.67 13.54 -12.11
CA ASP A 35 -5.11 14.48 -11.11
C ASP A 35 -4.87 13.81 -9.75
N MET A 36 -5.46 12.62 -9.53
CA MET A 36 -5.30 11.81 -8.33
C MET A 36 -4.44 10.56 -8.57
N ASP A 37 -3.83 10.42 -9.75
CA ASP A 37 -2.92 9.32 -10.02
C ASP A 37 -1.73 9.39 -9.06
N VAL A 38 -1.33 8.20 -8.58
CA VAL A 38 -0.28 8.06 -7.59
C VAL A 38 0.91 7.35 -8.22
N VAL A 39 2.09 7.88 -7.94
CA VAL A 39 3.35 7.22 -8.26
C VAL A 39 4.20 7.12 -7.00
N TRP A 40 4.76 5.94 -6.76
CA TRP A 40 5.79 5.71 -5.76
C TRP A 40 7.10 5.40 -6.46
N ASN A 41 8.07 6.31 -6.36
CA ASN A 41 9.41 6.17 -6.94
C ASN A 41 10.37 5.64 -5.88
N TYR A 42 10.99 4.49 -6.13
CA TYR A 42 11.92 3.86 -5.21
C TYR A 42 13.31 4.51 -5.30
N ASP A 43 13.82 4.93 -4.15
CA ASP A 43 15.18 5.37 -3.93
C ASP A 43 15.97 4.19 -3.34
N SER A 44 16.75 3.51 -4.18
CA SER A 44 17.50 2.33 -3.77
C SER A 44 18.64 2.65 -2.82
N ALA A 45 19.16 3.90 -2.79
CA ALA A 45 20.21 4.30 -1.85
C ALA A 45 19.63 4.48 -0.45
N GLY A 46 18.52 5.23 -0.33
CA GLY A 46 17.78 5.43 0.91
C GLY A 46 16.90 4.24 1.36
N ASN A 47 16.72 3.26 0.47
CA ASN A 47 15.78 2.14 0.61
C ASN A 47 14.38 2.62 1.02
N LEU A 48 13.80 3.56 0.27
CA LEU A 48 12.48 4.11 0.56
C LEU A 48 11.80 4.54 -0.74
N TYR A 49 10.49 4.75 -0.69
CA TYR A 49 9.70 5.25 -1.80
C TYR A 49 9.31 6.70 -1.56
N ARG A 50 9.37 7.53 -2.59
CA ARG A 50 8.89 8.92 -2.61
C ARG A 50 7.57 8.98 -3.37
N ARG A 51 6.60 9.72 -2.84
CA ARG A 51 5.25 9.81 -3.42
C ARG A 51 5.13 11.02 -4.34
N ASP A 52 4.61 10.79 -5.53
CA ASP A 52 4.01 11.81 -6.39
C ASP A 52 2.50 11.59 -6.44
N ASN A 53 1.75 12.68 -6.61
CA ASN A 53 0.30 12.69 -6.76
C ASN A 53 -0.06 13.70 -7.86
N GLY A 54 -0.88 13.28 -8.84
CA GLY A 54 -1.26 14.15 -9.96
C GLY A 54 -0.06 14.66 -10.76
N GLY A 55 0.98 13.83 -10.90
CA GLY A 55 2.21 14.17 -11.63
C GLY A 55 3.17 15.13 -10.91
N SER A 56 2.92 15.49 -9.65
CA SER A 56 3.80 16.36 -8.85
C SER A 56 4.22 15.70 -7.53
N PRO A 57 5.40 16.05 -6.96
CA PRO A 57 5.80 15.54 -5.64
C PRO A 57 4.75 15.85 -4.58
N HIS A 58 4.30 14.83 -3.86
CA HIS A 58 3.36 15.03 -2.76
C HIS A 58 4.15 15.49 -1.53
N THR A 59 3.96 16.74 -1.12
CA THR A 59 4.72 17.37 -0.04
C THR A 59 3.89 17.60 1.21
N ASP A 60 4.53 17.53 2.39
CA ASP A 60 3.94 17.98 3.65
C ASP A 60 3.93 19.52 3.67
N LEU A 61 2.79 20.11 4.03
CA LEU A 61 2.64 21.57 4.04
C LEU A 61 3.54 22.25 5.08
N ASN A 62 3.83 21.60 6.20
CA ASN A 62 4.52 22.18 7.35
C ASN A 62 6.02 22.35 7.08
N ASP A 63 6.64 21.37 6.43
CA ASP A 63 8.10 21.32 6.24
C ASP A 63 8.54 21.24 4.77
N LYS A 64 7.59 21.14 3.84
CA LYS A 64 7.81 21.03 2.39
C LYS A 64 8.56 19.76 1.96
N SER A 65 8.74 18.80 2.86
CA SER A 65 9.37 17.53 2.53
C SER A 65 8.44 16.67 1.68
N THR A 66 9.01 15.91 0.74
CA THR A 66 8.25 14.90 -0.01
C THR A 66 7.85 13.75 0.91
N LEU A 67 6.60 13.32 0.82
CA LEU A 67 6.11 12.15 1.53
C LEU A 67 6.88 10.90 1.10
N THR A 68 7.30 10.13 2.09
CA THR A 68 8.05 8.90 1.90
C THR A 68 7.49 7.75 2.72
N ALA A 69 7.71 6.53 2.24
CA ALA A 69 7.39 5.30 2.95
C ALA A 69 8.46 4.24 2.71
N LYS A 70 8.69 3.37 3.70
CA LYS A 70 9.55 2.19 3.58
C LYS A 70 8.82 1.01 2.95
N VAL A 71 7.51 0.95 3.16
CA VAL A 71 6.64 -0.13 2.68
C VAL A 71 5.38 0.47 2.07
N ILE A 72 5.05 0.04 0.86
CA ILE A 72 3.77 0.32 0.21
C ILE A 72 2.98 -0.99 0.18
N VAL A 73 1.79 -0.98 0.76
CA VAL A 73 0.84 -2.08 0.65
C VAL A 73 -0.27 -1.62 -0.28
N VAL A 74 -0.47 -2.31 -1.38
CA VAL A 74 -1.68 -2.14 -2.20
C VAL A 74 -2.66 -3.22 -1.79
N GLN A 75 -3.76 -2.83 -1.15
CA GLN A 75 -4.82 -3.72 -0.70
C GLN A 75 -5.99 -3.66 -1.70
N LEU A 76 -6.15 -4.72 -2.49
CA LEU A 76 -7.26 -4.81 -3.45
C LEU A 76 -8.52 -5.28 -2.73
N VAL A 77 -9.59 -4.51 -2.82
CA VAL A 77 -10.87 -4.77 -2.14
C VAL A 77 -12.02 -4.64 -3.13
N LYS A 78 -13.13 -5.31 -2.86
CA LYS A 78 -14.33 -5.13 -3.66
C LYS A 78 -14.91 -3.75 -3.38
N GLU A 79 -15.13 -2.98 -4.45
CA GLU A 79 -15.90 -1.74 -4.40
C GLU A 79 -17.36 -2.05 -4.76
N LEU A 80 -18.28 -1.47 -4.00
CA LEU A 80 -19.72 -1.57 -4.20
C LEU A 80 -20.32 -0.18 -4.27
N GLY A 81 -21.10 0.07 -5.32
CA GLY A 81 -21.91 1.26 -5.39
C GLY A 81 -22.29 1.65 -6.82
N PRO A 82 -22.93 2.81 -6.96
CA PRO A 82 -23.38 3.70 -5.88
C PRO A 82 -24.41 3.04 -4.95
N LEU A 83 -24.32 3.26 -3.64
CA LEU A 83 -25.23 2.65 -2.66
C LEU A 83 -26.47 3.49 -2.34
N ASP A 84 -26.43 4.78 -2.65
CA ASP A 84 -27.54 5.71 -2.42
C ASP A 84 -27.62 6.79 -3.51
N GLU A 85 -28.59 7.69 -3.37
CA GLU A 85 -28.83 8.80 -4.30
C GLU A 85 -27.63 9.77 -4.38
N HIS A 86 -26.82 9.84 -3.32
CA HIS A 86 -25.62 10.68 -3.22
C HIS A 86 -24.36 10.02 -3.76
N LYS A 87 -24.48 8.80 -4.32
CA LYS A 87 -23.41 8.06 -4.97
C LYS A 87 -22.27 7.63 -4.05
N HIS A 88 -22.55 7.39 -2.77
CA HIS A 88 -21.55 6.84 -1.87
C HIS A 88 -21.11 5.44 -2.31
N LEU A 89 -19.80 5.19 -2.21
CA LEU A 89 -19.17 3.90 -2.48
C LEU A 89 -18.82 3.20 -1.16
N LEU A 90 -18.95 1.89 -1.14
CA LEU A 90 -18.53 1.03 -0.04
C LEU A 90 -17.37 0.15 -0.50
N TYR A 91 -16.30 0.16 0.28
CA TYR A 91 -15.16 -0.73 0.09
C TYR A 91 -15.21 -1.85 1.13
N GLU A 92 -15.23 -3.10 0.67
CA GLU A 92 -15.27 -4.29 1.54
C GLU A 92 -13.89 -4.56 2.17
N VAL A 93 -13.56 -3.80 3.22
CA VAL A 93 -12.27 -3.89 3.94
C VAL A 93 -12.25 -4.95 5.07
N VAL A 94 -13.39 -5.56 5.37
CA VAL A 94 -13.52 -6.71 6.29
C VAL A 94 -13.75 -7.97 5.45
N GLY A 95 -12.99 -9.03 5.73
CA GLY A 95 -12.98 -10.26 4.94
C GLY A 95 -11.56 -10.59 4.49
N THR A 96 -11.42 -11.01 3.24
CA THR A 96 -10.15 -11.43 2.65
C THR A 96 -10.01 -10.92 1.23
N GLY A 97 -8.79 -10.70 0.77
CA GLY A 97 -8.53 -10.34 -0.62
C GLY A 97 -7.07 -10.48 -1.00
N LYS A 98 -6.74 -9.96 -2.18
CA LYS A 98 -5.38 -9.98 -2.74
C LYS A 98 -4.76 -8.59 -2.70
N GLY A 99 -3.49 -8.53 -3.04
CA GLY A 99 -2.78 -7.26 -3.11
C GLY A 99 -1.30 -7.45 -3.35
N TYR A 100 -0.56 -6.37 -3.13
CA TYR A 100 0.88 -6.31 -3.32
C TYR A 100 1.53 -5.64 -2.12
N VAL A 101 2.72 -6.08 -1.78
CA VAL A 101 3.61 -5.39 -0.86
C VAL A 101 4.88 -5.04 -1.60
N PHE A 102 5.24 -3.77 -1.56
CA PHE A 102 6.47 -3.24 -2.10
C PHE A 102 7.37 -2.77 -0.98
N GLN A 103 8.56 -3.37 -0.90
CA GLN A 103 9.63 -3.02 0.03
C GLN A 103 10.96 -3.57 -0.52
N ASP A 104 12.08 -2.94 -0.16
CA ASP A 104 13.42 -3.30 -0.66
C ASP A 104 13.53 -3.36 -2.19
N GLY A 105 12.71 -2.58 -2.93
CA GLY A 105 12.72 -2.61 -4.40
C GLY A 105 12.13 -3.90 -4.99
N THR A 106 11.39 -4.67 -4.20
CA THR A 106 10.72 -5.89 -4.65
C THR A 106 9.20 -5.73 -4.63
N ALA A 107 8.51 -6.54 -5.43
CA ALA A 107 7.06 -6.66 -5.39
C ALA A 107 6.70 -8.08 -4.94
N THR A 108 5.93 -8.17 -3.85
CA THR A 108 5.42 -9.44 -3.32
C THR A 108 3.91 -9.46 -3.45
N GLU A 109 3.38 -10.41 -4.21
CA GLU A 109 1.94 -10.71 -4.17
C GLU A 109 1.56 -11.27 -2.79
N ILE A 110 0.47 -10.73 -2.24
CA ILE A 110 -0.01 -11.08 -0.92
C ILE A 110 -1.49 -11.45 -0.93
N SER A 111 -1.92 -12.11 0.14
CA SER A 111 -3.32 -12.14 0.56
C SER A 111 -3.47 -11.34 1.85
N TRP A 112 -4.58 -10.61 1.98
CA TRP A 112 -4.93 -9.91 3.21
C TRP A 112 -6.16 -10.55 3.86
N THR A 113 -6.26 -10.44 5.19
CA THR A 113 -7.41 -10.90 5.96
C THR A 113 -7.67 -9.94 7.11
N LYS A 114 -8.94 -9.57 7.32
CA LYS A 114 -9.38 -8.74 8.44
C LYS A 114 -10.70 -9.29 8.97
N LYS A 115 -10.69 -9.79 10.20
CA LYS A 115 -11.83 -10.52 10.79
C LYS A 115 -13.06 -9.64 11.02
N ASP A 116 -12.86 -8.44 11.55
CA ASP A 116 -13.91 -7.48 11.88
C ASP A 116 -13.34 -6.06 11.82
N ARG A 117 -14.17 -5.04 12.10
CA ARG A 117 -13.78 -3.62 12.03
C ARG A 117 -12.61 -3.26 12.97
N GLU A 118 -12.50 -3.91 14.12
CA GLU A 118 -11.49 -3.58 15.14
C GLU A 118 -10.20 -4.40 14.99
N SER A 119 -10.26 -5.52 14.27
CA SER A 119 -9.13 -6.41 14.05
C SER A 119 -8.05 -5.79 13.17
N ARG A 120 -6.78 -6.14 13.43
CA ARG A 120 -5.67 -5.81 12.54
C ARG A 120 -5.80 -6.56 11.21
N THR A 121 -5.57 -5.89 10.08
CA THR A 121 -5.39 -6.56 8.80
C THR A 121 -4.08 -7.36 8.83
N VAL A 122 -4.17 -8.65 8.51
CA VAL A 122 -3.02 -9.56 8.41
C VAL A 122 -2.69 -9.75 6.94
N PHE A 123 -1.41 -9.63 6.60
CA PHE A 123 -0.89 -9.83 5.25
C PHE A 123 0.00 -11.06 5.21
N THR A 124 -0.25 -11.96 4.25
CA THR A 124 0.49 -13.21 4.07
C THR A 124 0.96 -13.39 2.64
N ASP A 125 2.08 -14.07 2.45
CA ASP A 125 2.58 -14.42 1.12
C ASP A 125 1.74 -15.55 0.49
N LYS A 126 2.09 -15.97 -0.74
CA LYS A 126 1.43 -17.09 -1.44
C LYS A 126 1.49 -18.42 -0.67
N LYS A 127 2.42 -18.57 0.29
CA LYS A 127 2.60 -19.78 1.12
C LYS A 127 1.85 -19.67 2.46
N GLY A 128 1.11 -18.59 2.71
CA GLY A 128 0.39 -18.34 3.95
C GLY A 128 1.28 -17.86 5.10
N LYS A 129 2.55 -17.54 4.86
CA LYS A 129 3.45 -17.00 5.88
C LYS A 129 3.14 -15.51 6.06
N LYS A 130 3.00 -15.07 7.32
CA LYS A 130 2.84 -13.64 7.64
C LYS A 130 4.05 -12.85 7.14
N LEU A 131 3.80 -11.73 6.46
CA LEU A 131 4.88 -10.83 6.05
C LEU A 131 5.45 -10.08 7.24
N ALA A 132 6.76 -9.88 7.20
CA ALA A 132 7.45 -8.89 8.02
C ALA A 132 7.70 -7.64 7.18
N PHE A 133 7.43 -6.48 7.76
CA PHE A 133 7.61 -5.18 7.12
C PHE A 133 8.94 -4.54 7.50
N ASN A 134 9.54 -3.80 6.57
CA ASN A 134 10.66 -2.93 6.91
C ASN A 134 10.24 -1.93 7.99
N ARG A 135 11.12 -1.67 8.95
CA ARG A 135 10.88 -0.67 9.99
C ARG A 135 10.82 0.73 9.36
N GLY A 136 9.70 1.42 9.58
CA GLY A 136 9.53 2.80 9.13
C GLY A 136 8.08 3.10 8.77
N LYS A 137 7.89 4.15 7.95
CA LYS A 137 6.57 4.55 7.46
C LYS A 137 6.00 3.48 6.52
N ILE A 138 4.77 3.05 6.78
CA ILE A 138 4.01 2.10 5.96
C ILE A 138 2.83 2.86 5.38
N MET A 139 2.68 2.85 4.05
CA MET A 139 1.47 3.32 3.39
C MET A 139 0.61 2.13 2.99
N ILE A 140 -0.71 2.24 3.21
CA ILE A 140 -1.68 1.28 2.69
C ILE A 140 -2.57 2.02 1.70
N GLU A 141 -2.45 1.65 0.44
CA GLU A 141 -3.25 2.13 -0.68
C GLU A 141 -4.39 1.12 -0.88
N ILE A 142 -5.63 1.56 -0.73
CA ILE A 142 -6.81 0.70 -0.92
C ILE A 142 -7.36 0.96 -2.31
N LEU A 143 -7.42 -0.06 -3.15
CA LEU A 143 -7.90 0.04 -4.53
C LEU A 143 -9.00 -0.99 -4.81
N PRO A 144 -9.94 -0.69 -5.71
CA PRO A 144 -10.82 -1.69 -6.31
C PRO A 144 -10.04 -2.85 -6.94
N VAL A 145 -10.64 -4.04 -6.98
CA VAL A 145 -10.03 -5.26 -7.54
C VAL A 145 -9.72 -5.17 -9.03
N ASP A 146 -10.38 -4.28 -9.75
CA ASP A 146 -10.23 -4.03 -11.18
C ASP A 146 -9.24 -2.90 -11.51
N ASN A 147 -8.71 -2.18 -10.50
CA ASN A 147 -7.67 -1.19 -10.74
C ASN A 147 -6.37 -1.88 -11.18
N THR A 148 -5.74 -1.28 -12.21
CA THR A 148 -4.43 -1.71 -12.68
C THR A 148 -3.32 -1.06 -11.84
N VAL A 149 -2.40 -1.88 -11.34
CA VAL A 149 -1.19 -1.46 -10.65
C VAL A 149 0.00 -1.83 -11.52
N THR A 150 0.78 -0.83 -11.95
CA THR A 150 1.95 -1.03 -12.82
C THR A 150 3.24 -0.92 -11.99
N TYR A 151 4.16 -1.87 -12.16
CA TYR A 151 5.45 -1.91 -11.46
C TYR A 151 6.47 -2.85 -12.14
#